data_AF-A0A3P7XFQ0-F1
#
_entry.id   AF-A0A3P7XFQ0-F1
#
_cell.length_a   1.000
_cell.length_b   1.000
_cell.length_c   1.000
_cell.angle_alpha   90.00
_cell.angle_beta   90.00
_cell.angle_gamma   90.00
#
_symmetry.space_group_name_H-M   'P 1'
#
loop_
_entity.id
_entity.type
_entity.pdbx_description
1 polymer ?
#
loop_
_entity_poly.entity_id
_entity_poly.type
_entity_poly.pdbx_seq_one_letter_code
_entity_poly.pdbx_strand_id
1 'polypeptide(L)'
;MNFNYISNYRPIAELSSVLFYENKLRCANNNVAEAILANLASDFINDGIHFTMLSYLVDTQSYKNPSFRATFNSFGEVTNTGEAEFIGGLCKLFIKLGLSVNDLGVISVYRYHAERLRRIVQAGIEVNTVDQYQGRDKPIIVLSFVWTGETENRKSELLADCRRINVAITRAKYKLILVGCQKSLSRYPTVNAVINAIPKECVAKLHE
;
A
#
# COMPACT_ATOMS: atom_id res chain seq x y z
N MET A 1 5.79 33.66 18.03
CA MET A 1 5.39 33.59 16.61
C MET A 1 5.53 32.14 16.14
N ASN A 2 4.49 31.64 15.49
CA ASN A 2 4.48 30.62 14.44
C ASN A 2 4.67 29.13 14.81
N PHE A 3 3.51 28.45 14.81
CA PHE A 3 3.18 27.13 14.22
C PHE A 3 4.31 26.09 14.00
N ASN A 4 4.11 24.84 14.46
CA ASN A 4 3.64 23.76 13.56
C ASN A 4 3.50 22.37 14.23
N TYR A 5 2.66 21.58 13.58
CA TYR A 5 2.03 20.31 13.97
C TYR A 5 2.92 19.07 13.72
N ILE A 6 2.69 18.03 14.54
CA ILE A 6 2.78 16.56 14.27
C ILE A 6 4.17 15.94 14.10
N SER A 7 4.45 14.88 14.88
CA SER A 7 4.77 13.52 14.39
C SER A 7 5.19 12.59 15.52
N ASN A 8 4.40 11.53 15.77
CA ASN A 8 4.89 10.34 16.45
C ASN A 8 4.08 9.13 16.00
N TYR A 9 4.64 8.42 15.03
CA TYR A 9 4.10 7.20 14.45
C TYR A 9 5.28 6.21 14.33
N ARG A 10 5.46 5.37 15.36
CA ARG A 10 6.24 4.12 15.35
C ARG A 10 5.38 3.02 14.72
N PRO A 11 5.34 2.76 13.39
CA PRO A 11 4.94 1.42 12.92
C PRO A 11 5.64 0.61 11.85
N ILE A 12 6.89 0.83 11.49
CA ILE A 12 7.42 0.10 10.33
C ILE A 12 8.50 -0.94 10.70
N ALA A 13 9.06 -0.88 11.91
CA ALA A 13 10.14 -1.79 12.32
C ALA A 13 9.68 -3.18 12.84
N GLU A 14 8.59 -3.29 13.62
CA GLU A 14 8.02 -4.60 14.03
C GLU A 14 7.26 -5.33 12.89
N LEU A 15 6.93 -4.66 11.78
CA LEU A 15 6.22 -5.24 10.63
C LEU A 15 7.06 -6.35 9.95
N SER A 16 8.38 -6.12 9.84
CA SER A 16 9.33 -7.06 9.23
C SER A 16 9.73 -8.20 10.17
N SER A 17 9.65 -8.00 11.49
CA SER A 17 10.04 -9.03 12.47
C SER A 17 8.95 -10.08 12.72
N VAL A 18 7.68 -9.74 12.49
CA VAL A 18 6.54 -10.68 12.66
C VAL A 18 6.39 -11.66 11.48
N LEU A 19 6.92 -11.31 10.30
CA LEU A 19 6.75 -12.14 9.10
C LEU A 19 7.84 -13.20 8.90
N PHE A 20 9.01 -13.12 9.56
CA PHE A 20 10.13 -14.00 9.18
C PHE A 20 10.97 -14.68 10.26
N TYR A 21 11.06 -14.27 11.54
CA TYR A 21 11.81 -15.07 12.55
C TYR A 21 11.34 -14.88 14.01
N GLU A 22 11.41 -15.96 14.78
CA GLU A 22 10.92 -16.12 16.15
C GLU A 22 11.60 -15.21 17.19
N ASN A 23 10.86 -14.18 17.62
CA ASN A 23 10.75 -13.62 18.97
C ASN A 23 12.05 -13.52 19.83
N LYS A 24 12.70 -12.35 19.85
CA LYS A 24 13.46 -11.86 21.02
C LYS A 24 13.82 -10.36 20.95
N LEU A 25 13.43 -9.65 22.02
CA LEU A 25 14.00 -8.44 22.65
C LEU A 25 13.24 -7.09 22.59
N ARG A 26 13.27 -6.43 23.76
CA ARG A 26 12.50 -5.24 24.21
C ARG A 26 13.32 -3.93 24.12
N CYS A 27 12.55 -2.85 23.89
CA CYS A 27 12.76 -1.40 23.97
C CYS A 27 13.99 -0.81 24.72
N ALA A 28 14.52 0.31 24.17
CA ALA A 28 14.70 1.60 24.88
C ALA A 28 15.09 2.76 23.95
N ASN A 29 14.45 3.92 24.16
CA ASN A 29 14.86 5.31 23.90
C ASN A 29 15.10 5.90 22.48
N ASN A 30 14.33 6.97 22.24
CA ASN A 30 14.31 8.12 21.30
C ASN A 30 15.45 8.47 20.30
N ASN A 31 16.50 7.67 20.12
CA ASN A 31 17.57 7.97 19.14
C ASN A 31 17.30 7.44 17.71
N VAL A 32 16.22 6.68 17.51
CA VAL A 32 16.05 5.79 16.35
C VAL A 32 15.32 6.46 15.17
N ALA A 33 14.40 7.40 15.42
CA ALA A 33 13.73 8.13 14.34
C ALA A 33 14.67 9.11 13.61
N GLU A 34 15.61 9.71 14.34
CA GLU A 34 16.62 10.63 13.80
C GLU A 34 17.82 9.89 13.18
N ALA A 35 18.26 8.76 13.72
CA ALA A 35 19.38 8.00 13.15
C ALA A 35 19.05 7.28 11.82
N ILE A 36 17.79 6.87 11.61
CA ILE A 36 17.34 6.24 10.35
C ILE A 36 17.32 7.25 9.20
N LEU A 37 16.99 8.52 9.49
CA LEU A 37 17.05 9.61 8.52
C LEU A 37 18.49 10.12 8.31
N ALA A 38 19.33 10.15 9.34
CA ALA A 38 20.69 10.69 9.25
C ALA A 38 21.71 9.78 8.54
N ASN A 39 21.65 8.45 8.74
CA ASN A 39 22.59 7.51 8.09
C ASN A 39 22.23 7.16 6.64
N LEU A 40 20.98 7.34 6.22
CA LEU A 40 20.57 7.19 4.81
C LEU A 40 20.86 8.46 3.98
N ALA A 41 21.05 9.59 4.66
CA ALA A 41 21.25 10.89 4.03
C ALA A 41 22.73 11.24 3.80
N SER A 42 23.72 10.61 4.45
CA SER A 42 25.11 11.05 4.33
C SER A 42 25.75 10.81 2.96
N ASP A 43 25.23 9.89 2.14
CA ASP A 43 25.85 9.50 0.87
C ASP A 43 25.23 10.13 -0.38
N PHE A 44 24.11 10.87 -0.26
CA PHE A 44 23.36 11.38 -1.43
C PHE A 44 23.00 12.86 -1.39
N ILE A 45 23.49 13.61 -0.39
CA ILE A 45 23.39 15.07 -0.38
C ILE A 45 24.42 15.63 -1.37
N ASN A 46 24.01 15.98 -2.59
CA ASN A 46 24.59 17.14 -3.30
C ASN A 46 23.75 17.72 -4.46
N ASP A 47 22.68 17.07 -4.95
CA ASP A 47 21.98 17.57 -6.16
C ASP A 47 20.54 18.13 -5.94
N GLY A 48 20.16 18.51 -4.72
CA GLY A 48 19.03 19.43 -4.53
C GLY A 48 17.63 18.95 -4.96
N ILE A 49 17.33 17.64 -4.87
CA ILE A 49 15.99 17.09 -5.12
C ILE A 49 15.27 16.83 -3.78
N HIS A 50 14.15 17.52 -3.55
CA HIS A 50 13.28 17.35 -2.38
C HIS A 50 11.95 16.67 -2.75
N PHE A 51 11.57 15.63 -1.98
CA PHE A 51 10.24 15.08 -1.62
C PHE A 51 10.23 13.54 -1.64
N THR A 52 10.64 12.91 -0.53
CA THR A 52 10.68 11.46 -0.33
C THR A 52 9.31 10.90 0.09
N MET A 53 8.46 10.57 -0.90
CA MET A 53 7.38 9.60 -0.69
C MET A 53 7.97 8.19 -0.81
N LEU A 54 8.11 7.47 0.29
CA LEU A 54 8.52 6.05 0.27
C LEU A 54 7.35 5.21 -0.27
N SER A 55 7.31 5.02 -1.59
CA SER A 55 6.34 4.16 -2.26
C SER A 55 6.84 2.73 -2.29
N TYR A 56 6.01 1.77 -1.87
CA TYR A 56 6.31 0.34 -1.91
C TYR A 56 5.34 -0.39 -2.84
N LEU A 57 5.86 -1.37 -3.58
CA LEU A 57 5.03 -2.34 -4.28
C LEU A 57 5.11 -3.69 -3.56
N VAL A 58 3.95 -4.25 -3.25
CA VAL A 58 3.78 -5.65 -2.86
C VAL A 58 3.29 -6.42 -4.08
N ASP A 59 4.22 -7.07 -4.79
CA ASP A 59 3.90 -7.96 -5.91
C ASP A 59 3.33 -9.27 -5.37
N THR A 60 2.03 -9.45 -5.59
CA THR A 60 1.30 -10.65 -5.14
C THR A 60 1.63 -11.90 -5.95
N GLN A 61 2.27 -11.73 -7.12
CA GLN A 61 2.65 -12.82 -8.01
C GLN A 61 1.51 -13.83 -8.26
N SER A 62 0.29 -13.36 -8.53
CA SER A 62 -0.92 -14.21 -8.67
C SER A 62 -0.78 -15.39 -9.66
N TYR A 63 0.15 -15.28 -10.61
CA TYR A 63 0.47 -16.35 -11.58
C TYR A 63 1.14 -17.55 -10.93
N LYS A 64 1.83 -17.33 -9.80
CA LYS A 64 2.40 -18.35 -8.92
C LYS A 64 1.60 -18.57 -7.64
N ASN A 65 0.79 -17.58 -7.23
CA ASN A 65 0.00 -17.62 -6.00
C ASN A 65 -1.52 -17.58 -6.27
N PRO A 66 -2.19 -18.74 -6.43
CA PRO A 66 -3.62 -18.80 -6.71
C PRO A 66 -4.49 -18.10 -5.66
N SER A 67 -4.06 -18.01 -4.40
CA SER A 67 -4.79 -17.33 -3.32
C SER A 67 -4.93 -15.82 -3.57
N PHE A 68 -4.06 -15.25 -4.40
CA PHE A 68 -4.08 -13.85 -4.80
C PHE A 68 -4.65 -13.65 -6.22
N ARG A 69 -5.39 -14.61 -6.77
CA ARG A 69 -6.10 -14.42 -8.04
C ARG A 69 -7.43 -13.70 -7.82
N ALA A 70 -7.75 -12.78 -8.72
CA ALA A 70 -9.04 -12.14 -8.77
C ALA A 70 -10.13 -13.18 -9.07
N THR A 71 -11.20 -13.14 -8.31
CA THR A 71 -12.44 -13.89 -8.56
C THR A 71 -13.46 -12.95 -9.19
N PHE A 72 -14.13 -13.45 -10.22
CA PHE A 72 -15.17 -12.78 -10.98
C PHE A 72 -16.48 -13.53 -10.81
N ASN A 73 -17.56 -12.84 -10.44
CA ASN A 73 -18.88 -13.46 -10.41
C ASN A 73 -19.77 -12.97 -11.56
N SER A 74 -20.92 -13.61 -11.72
CA SER A 74 -21.90 -13.34 -12.78
C SER A 74 -22.47 -11.91 -12.76
N PHE A 75 -22.35 -11.20 -11.64
CA PHE A 75 -22.86 -9.84 -11.45
C PHE A 75 -21.78 -8.76 -11.65
N GLY A 76 -20.59 -9.15 -12.14
CA GLY A 76 -19.48 -8.23 -12.37
C GLY A 76 -18.71 -7.86 -11.10
N GLU A 77 -18.90 -8.60 -10.00
CA GLU A 77 -18.09 -8.41 -8.81
C GLU A 77 -16.67 -8.92 -9.06
N VAL A 78 -15.69 -8.06 -8.76
CA VAL A 78 -14.28 -8.40 -8.80
C VAL A 78 -13.73 -8.29 -7.39
N THR A 79 -13.21 -9.39 -6.87
CA THR A 79 -12.61 -9.44 -5.53
C THR A 79 -11.34 -10.29 -5.55
N ASN A 80 -10.45 -10.08 -4.57
CA ASN A 80 -9.23 -10.86 -4.43
C ASN A 80 -9.05 -11.20 -2.94
N THR A 81 -9.33 -12.45 -2.56
CA THR A 81 -9.33 -12.82 -1.14
C THR A 81 -7.94 -12.68 -0.51
N GLY A 82 -6.88 -13.11 -1.20
CA GLY A 82 -5.50 -12.98 -0.72
C GLY A 82 -5.08 -11.52 -0.51
N GLU A 83 -5.41 -10.61 -1.45
CA GLU A 83 -5.17 -9.17 -1.23
C GLU A 83 -5.94 -8.65 -0.01
N ALA A 84 -7.20 -9.05 0.16
CA ALA A 84 -8.02 -8.57 1.28
C ALA A 84 -7.44 -8.98 2.65
N GLU A 85 -7.02 -10.24 2.76
CA GLU A 85 -6.43 -10.79 3.99
C GLU A 85 -5.06 -10.17 4.27
N PHE A 86 -4.22 -10.03 3.26
CA PHE A 86 -2.92 -9.37 3.38
C PHE A 86 -3.07 -7.93 3.86
N ILE A 87 -3.97 -7.15 3.25
CA ILE A 87 -4.20 -5.75 3.62
C ILE A 87 -4.77 -5.64 5.03
N GLY A 88 -5.71 -6.52 5.40
CA GLY A 88 -6.21 -6.60 6.77
C GLY A 88 -5.09 -6.85 7.80
N GLY A 89 -4.21 -7.80 7.51
CA GLY A 89 -3.03 -8.10 8.31
C GLY A 89 -2.06 -6.91 8.40
N LEU A 90 -1.78 -6.26 7.28
CA LEU A 90 -0.89 -5.09 7.19
C LEU A 90 -1.43 -3.91 8.01
N CYS A 91 -2.71 -3.58 7.85
CA CYS A 91 -3.36 -2.54 8.64
C CYS A 91 -3.31 -2.85 10.14
N LYS A 92 -3.63 -4.08 10.54
CA LYS A 92 -3.54 -4.51 11.95
C LYS A 92 -2.12 -4.37 12.49
N LEU A 93 -1.11 -4.69 11.68
CA LEU A 93 0.29 -4.58 12.07
C LEU A 93 0.68 -3.11 12.25
N PHE A 94 0.31 -2.23 11.31
CA PHE A 94 0.51 -0.79 11.48
C PHE A 94 -0.08 -0.26 12.80
N ILE A 95 -1.33 -0.61 13.11
CA ILE A 95 -1.94 -0.17 14.36
C ILE A 95 -1.17 -0.70 15.59
N LYS A 96 -0.80 -1.99 15.58
CA LYS A 96 -0.08 -2.62 16.70
C LYS A 96 1.19 -1.88 17.08
N LEU A 97 1.93 -1.42 16.09
CA LEU A 97 3.17 -0.75 16.38
C LEU A 97 2.96 0.68 16.92
N GLY A 98 1.81 1.30 16.65
CA GLY A 98 1.48 2.62 17.15
C GLY A 98 0.90 3.59 16.11
N LEU A 99 0.49 3.13 14.91
CA LEU A 99 -0.22 4.01 13.98
C LEU A 99 -1.65 4.21 14.53
N SER A 100 -2.13 5.45 14.66
CA SER A 100 -3.57 5.68 14.76
C SER A 100 -4.27 5.43 13.42
N VAL A 101 -5.48 4.89 13.52
CA VAL A 101 -6.37 4.56 12.39
C VAL A 101 -6.65 5.74 11.46
N ASN A 102 -6.56 6.97 11.97
CA ASN A 102 -6.82 8.19 11.19
C ASN A 102 -5.73 8.48 10.16
N ASP A 103 -4.54 7.91 10.33
CA ASP A 103 -3.40 8.12 9.43
C ASP A 103 -3.33 7.11 8.30
N LEU A 104 -4.16 6.05 8.38
CA LEU A 104 -4.31 5.03 7.36
C LEU A 104 -5.55 5.29 6.51
N GLY A 105 -5.37 5.19 5.20
CA GLY A 105 -6.46 4.98 4.26
C GLY A 105 -6.21 3.72 3.43
N VAL A 106 -7.27 3.01 3.09
CA VAL A 106 -7.26 1.91 2.14
C VAL A 106 -8.12 2.29 0.96
N ILE A 107 -7.56 2.16 -0.24
CA ILE A 107 -8.26 2.41 -1.49
C ILE A 107 -8.30 1.10 -2.25
N SER A 108 -9.48 0.70 -2.72
CA SER A 108 -9.58 -0.34 -3.73
C SER A 108 -10.08 0.23 -5.04
N VAL A 109 -9.54 -0.27 -6.14
CA VAL A 109 -10.05 0.04 -7.48
C VAL A 109 -11.49 -0.47 -7.67
N TYR A 110 -11.87 -1.56 -6.99
CA TYR A 110 -13.17 -2.23 -7.17
C TYR A 110 -14.08 -2.08 -5.96
N ARG A 111 -15.33 -1.68 -6.21
CA ARG A 111 -16.38 -1.47 -5.20
C ARG A 111 -16.59 -2.66 -4.27
N TYR A 112 -16.87 -3.83 -4.81
CA TYR A 112 -17.18 -5.01 -4.01
C TYR A 112 -15.98 -5.46 -3.17
N HIS A 113 -14.76 -5.23 -3.67
CA HIS A 113 -13.56 -5.46 -2.90
C HIS A 113 -13.40 -4.43 -1.77
N ALA A 114 -13.70 -3.14 -1.99
CA ALA A 114 -13.73 -2.14 -0.92
C ALA A 114 -14.77 -2.47 0.17
N GLU A 115 -15.95 -2.96 -0.21
CA GLU A 115 -16.97 -3.45 0.73
C GLU A 115 -16.47 -4.64 1.57
N ARG A 116 -15.72 -5.57 0.96
CA ARG A 116 -15.08 -6.68 1.67
C ARG A 116 -13.99 -6.20 2.62
N LEU A 117 -13.11 -5.30 2.16
CA LEU A 117 -12.05 -4.72 2.97
C LEU A 117 -12.60 -3.98 4.20
N ARG A 118 -13.71 -3.26 4.07
CA ARG A 118 -14.40 -2.61 5.20
C ARG A 118 -14.77 -3.56 6.35
N ARG A 119 -14.98 -4.85 6.06
CA ARG A 119 -15.33 -5.86 7.06
C ARG A 119 -14.10 -6.51 7.71
N ILE A 120 -12.95 -6.46 7.06
CA ILE A 120 -11.72 -7.17 7.45
C ILE A 120 -10.72 -6.22 8.12
N VAL A 121 -10.61 -5.00 7.59
CA VAL A 121 -9.72 -3.96 8.11
C VAL A 121 -10.25 -3.46 9.46
N GLN A 122 -9.33 -3.08 10.34
CA GLN A 122 -9.67 -2.57 11.66
C GLN A 122 -10.63 -1.38 11.60
N ALA A 123 -11.64 -1.40 12.48
CA ALA A 123 -12.64 -0.35 12.58
C ALA A 123 -11.98 1.04 12.77
N GLY A 124 -12.51 2.04 12.07
CA GLY A 124 -12.00 3.42 12.08
C GLY A 124 -10.99 3.74 10.98
N ILE A 125 -10.37 2.74 10.34
CA ILE A 125 -9.58 2.98 9.14
C ILE A 125 -10.55 3.27 7.98
N GLU A 126 -10.25 4.33 7.23
CA GLU A 126 -11.03 4.71 6.07
C GLU A 126 -10.78 3.73 4.92
N VAL A 127 -11.83 3.10 4.39
CA VAL A 127 -11.75 2.18 3.25
C VAL A 127 -12.76 2.62 2.20
N ASN A 128 -12.28 3.05 1.03
CA ASN A 128 -13.11 3.60 -0.04
C ASN A 128 -12.69 3.08 -1.42
N THR A 129 -13.56 3.27 -2.40
CA THR A 129 -13.14 3.18 -3.81
C THR A 129 -12.45 4.47 -4.24
N VAL A 130 -11.77 4.43 -5.38
CA VAL A 130 -11.18 5.64 -6.00
C VAL A 130 -12.23 6.75 -6.17
N ASP A 131 -13.42 6.42 -6.70
CA ASP A 131 -14.48 7.39 -6.97
C ASP A 131 -15.14 7.92 -5.70
N GLN A 132 -15.20 7.09 -4.65
CA GLN A 132 -15.80 7.43 -3.37
C GLN A 132 -14.80 8.05 -2.40
N TYR A 133 -13.55 8.24 -2.80
CA TYR A 133 -12.53 8.86 -1.96
C TYR A 133 -12.78 10.37 -1.86
N GLN A 134 -13.80 10.73 -1.09
CA GLN A 134 -14.11 12.10 -0.68
C GLN A 134 -13.33 12.50 0.58
N GLY A 135 -12.61 11.55 1.19
CA GLY A 135 -11.70 11.79 2.29
C GLY A 135 -10.52 12.66 1.87
N ARG A 136 -10.06 13.47 2.81
CA ARG A 136 -8.79 14.18 2.68
C ARG A 136 -7.65 13.17 2.58
N ASP A 137 -6.59 13.58 1.91
CA ASP A 137 -5.32 12.87 1.79
C ASP A 137 -4.79 12.42 3.18
N LYS A 138 -4.28 11.19 3.23
CA LYS A 138 -3.83 10.48 4.43
C LYS A 138 -2.31 10.37 4.46
N PRO A 139 -1.68 10.39 5.65
CA PRO A 139 -0.27 10.04 5.84
C PRO A 139 0.16 8.78 5.09
N ILE A 140 -0.61 7.70 5.21
CA ILE A 140 -0.34 6.41 4.58
C ILE A 140 -1.57 5.92 3.81
N ILE A 141 -1.38 5.55 2.54
CA ILE A 141 -2.41 4.90 1.72
C ILE A 141 -1.95 3.50 1.33
N VAL A 142 -2.84 2.52 1.49
CA VAL A 142 -2.74 1.19 0.88
C VAL A 142 -3.69 1.13 -0.32
N LEU A 143 -3.15 1.00 -1.53
CA LEU A 143 -3.91 0.90 -2.78
C LEU A 143 -3.93 -0.55 -3.26
N SER A 144 -5.11 -1.17 -3.19
CA SER A 144 -5.39 -2.52 -3.74
C SER A 144 -5.88 -2.42 -5.17
N PHE A 145 -5.15 -3.09 -6.08
CA PHE A 145 -5.53 -3.14 -7.47
C PHE A 145 -6.51 -4.28 -7.79
N VAL A 146 -6.55 -5.35 -6.98
CA VAL A 146 -7.47 -6.51 -7.05
C VAL A 146 -7.31 -7.38 -8.30
N TRP A 147 -7.19 -6.76 -9.47
CA TRP A 147 -7.27 -7.38 -10.79
C TRP A 147 -6.04 -8.22 -11.11
N THR A 148 -6.30 -9.43 -11.58
CA THR A 148 -5.29 -10.33 -12.13
C THR A 148 -5.69 -10.69 -13.56
N GLY A 149 -4.83 -10.35 -14.53
CA GLY A 149 -5.12 -10.50 -15.97
C GLY A 149 -4.74 -11.87 -16.53
N GLU A 150 -4.71 -12.90 -15.68
CA GLU A 150 -4.18 -14.23 -16.01
C GLU A 150 -5.25 -15.18 -16.55
N THR A 151 -6.52 -14.95 -16.22
CA THR A 151 -7.58 -15.91 -16.49
C THR A 151 -8.29 -15.66 -17.81
N GLU A 152 -8.28 -14.44 -18.36
CA GLU A 152 -8.97 -14.12 -19.62
C GLU A 152 -8.27 -12.94 -20.33
N ASN A 153 -8.38 -12.86 -21.67
CA ASN A 153 -7.93 -11.71 -22.49
C ASN A 153 -8.66 -10.38 -22.18
N ARG A 154 -9.34 -10.31 -21.03
CA ARG A 154 -10.06 -9.14 -20.54
C ARG A 154 -9.07 -8.09 -20.05
N LYS A 155 -9.44 -6.83 -20.29
CA LYS A 155 -8.79 -5.65 -19.71
C LYS A 155 -9.75 -5.01 -18.72
N SER A 156 -9.20 -4.44 -17.66
CA SER A 156 -9.95 -3.61 -16.74
C SER A 156 -10.01 -2.18 -17.26
N GLU A 157 -11.22 -1.69 -17.51
CA GLU A 157 -11.45 -0.27 -17.84
C GLU A 157 -11.09 0.63 -16.66
N LEU A 158 -11.32 0.17 -15.41
CA LEU A 158 -11.01 0.93 -14.20
C LEU A 158 -9.51 1.16 -14.01
N LEU A 159 -8.67 0.18 -14.39
CA LEU A 159 -7.21 0.31 -14.37
C LEU A 159 -6.65 1.06 -15.58
N ALA A 160 -7.40 1.09 -16.69
CA ALA A 160 -7.02 1.85 -17.88
C ALA A 160 -7.29 3.36 -17.72
N ASP A 161 -8.18 3.75 -16.81
CA ASP A 161 -8.48 5.14 -16.50
C ASP A 161 -7.36 5.80 -15.68
N CYS A 162 -6.52 6.57 -16.36
CA CYS A 162 -5.39 7.27 -15.75
C CYS A 162 -5.83 8.28 -14.67
N ARG A 163 -7.02 8.88 -14.79
CA ARG A 163 -7.52 9.88 -13.83
C ARG A 163 -7.81 9.21 -12.50
N ARG A 164 -8.45 8.04 -12.53
CA ARG A 164 -8.71 7.23 -11.33
C ARG A 164 -7.40 6.85 -10.63
N ILE A 165 -6.43 6.34 -11.38
CA ILE A 165 -5.14 5.94 -10.82
C ILE A 165 -4.42 7.13 -10.17
N ASN A 166 -4.38 8.29 -10.85
CA ASN A 166 -3.77 9.49 -10.31
C ASN A 166 -4.45 9.99 -9.03
N VAL A 167 -5.79 9.97 -8.98
CA VAL A 167 -6.54 10.33 -7.77
C VAL A 167 -6.15 9.42 -6.61
N ALA A 168 -6.12 8.10 -6.82
CA ALA A 168 -5.77 7.13 -5.79
C ALA A 168 -4.35 7.32 -5.24
N ILE A 169 -3.36 7.51 -6.13
CA ILE A 169 -1.95 7.68 -5.77
C ILE A 169 -1.75 8.99 -4.99
N THR A 170 -2.37 10.08 -5.44
CA THR A 170 -2.25 11.41 -4.82
C THR A 170 -2.94 11.53 -3.47
N ARG A 171 -3.69 10.50 -3.01
CA ARG A 171 -4.24 10.49 -1.66
C ARG A 171 -3.17 10.25 -0.59
N ALA A 172 -1.98 9.77 -0.95
CA ALA A 172 -0.88 9.51 -0.01
C ALA A 172 -0.04 10.77 0.22
N LYS A 173 0.18 11.13 1.49
CA LYS A 173 1.06 12.25 1.87
C LYS A 173 2.51 11.84 2.04
N TYR A 174 2.76 10.72 2.71
CA TYR A 174 4.13 10.29 3.06
C TYR A 174 4.47 8.90 2.55
N LYS A 175 3.52 7.95 2.60
CA LYS A 175 3.74 6.57 2.18
C LYS A 175 2.59 6.03 1.36
N LEU A 176 2.93 5.44 0.22
CA LEU A 176 2.00 4.75 -0.67
C LEU A 176 2.41 3.28 -0.75
N ILE A 177 1.48 2.37 -0.48
CA ILE A 177 1.69 0.92 -0.58
C ILE A 177 0.77 0.40 -1.65
N LEU A 178 1.36 -0.03 -2.75
CA LEU A 178 0.69 -0.64 -3.88
C LEU A 178 0.59 -2.16 -3.64
N VAL A 179 -0.60 -2.73 -3.73
CA VAL A 179 -0.82 -4.18 -3.57
C VAL A 179 -1.48 -4.72 -4.83
N GLY A 180 -0.81 -5.65 -5.51
CA GLY A 180 -1.35 -6.33 -6.67
C GLY A 180 -0.28 -7.09 -7.47
N CYS A 181 -0.68 -7.77 -8.54
CA CYS A 181 0.26 -8.55 -9.34
C CYS A 181 0.98 -7.67 -10.37
N GLN A 182 2.29 -7.47 -10.20
CA GLN A 182 3.10 -6.62 -11.09
C GLN A 182 2.93 -7.01 -12.56
N LYS A 183 3.00 -8.31 -12.87
CA LYS A 183 2.82 -8.83 -14.23
C LYS A 183 1.48 -8.43 -14.86
N SER A 184 0.41 -8.45 -14.06
CA SER A 184 -0.93 -8.04 -14.52
C SER A 184 -1.05 -6.52 -14.67
N LEU A 185 -0.47 -5.77 -13.74
CA LEU A 185 -0.55 -4.31 -13.67
C LEU A 185 0.31 -3.61 -14.73
N SER A 186 1.45 -4.19 -15.11
CA SER A 186 2.31 -3.65 -16.16
C SER A 186 1.64 -3.56 -17.54
N ARG A 187 0.47 -4.20 -17.73
CA ARG A 187 -0.35 -4.09 -18.95
C ARG A 187 -1.06 -2.73 -19.08
N TYR A 188 -1.11 -1.94 -18.01
CA TYR A 188 -1.76 -0.63 -17.97
C TYR A 188 -0.69 0.47 -17.93
N PRO A 189 -0.56 1.33 -18.96
CA PRO A 189 0.56 2.27 -19.09
C PRO A 189 0.77 3.17 -17.86
N THR A 190 -0.30 3.75 -17.30
CA THR A 190 -0.22 4.61 -16.12
C THR A 190 0.26 3.86 -14.88
N VAL A 191 -0.30 2.66 -14.63
CA VAL A 191 0.11 1.84 -13.48
C VAL A 191 1.55 1.35 -13.65
N ASN A 192 1.94 0.96 -14.87
CA ASN A 192 3.30 0.54 -15.19
C ASN A 192 4.32 1.66 -14.97
N ALA A 193 4.00 2.89 -15.37
CA ALA A 193 4.87 4.05 -15.13
C ALA A 193 5.09 4.28 -13.63
N VAL A 194 4.03 4.14 -12.83
CA VAL A 194 4.11 4.28 -11.36
C VAL A 194 4.95 3.16 -10.75
N ILE A 195 4.72 1.91 -11.16
CA ILE A 195 5.51 0.76 -10.69
C ILE A 195 6.99 0.92 -11.05
N ASN A 196 7.31 1.36 -12.27
CA ASN A 196 8.69 1.56 -12.72
C ASN A 196 9.38 2.74 -12.02
N ALA A 197 8.62 3.68 -11.46
CA ALA A 197 9.16 4.76 -10.63
C ALA A 197 9.48 4.30 -9.20
N ILE A 198 9.00 3.12 -8.77
CA ILE A 198 9.33 2.55 -7.47
C ILE A 198 10.72 1.90 -7.54
N PRO A 199 11.66 2.27 -6.64
CA PRO A 199 12.96 1.62 -6.55
C PRO A 199 12.82 0.12 -6.34
N LYS A 200 13.72 -0.68 -6.92
CA LYS A 200 13.60 -2.16 -6.90
C LYS A 200 13.63 -2.73 -5.48
N GLU A 201 14.38 -2.09 -4.59
CA GLU A 201 14.47 -2.39 -3.16
C GLU A 201 13.15 -2.14 -2.40
N CYS A 202 12.25 -1.34 -2.97
CA CYS A 202 10.91 -1.09 -2.44
C CYS A 202 9.85 -2.01 -3.07
N VAL A 203 10.26 -3.05 -3.78
CA VAL A 203 9.39 -4.09 -4.33
C VAL A 203 9.52 -5.36 -3.52
N ALA A 204 8.50 -5.69 -2.74
CA ALA A 204 8.39 -6.95 -2.00
C ALA A 204 7.55 -7.95 -2.80
N LYS A 205 8.04 -9.18 -2.94
CA LYS A 205 7.31 -10.28 -3.60
C LYS A 205 6.80 -11.25 -2.56
N LEU A 206 5.53 -11.66 -2.64
CA LEU A 206 4.91 -12.54 -1.64
C LEU A 206 5.16 -14.05 -1.86
N HIS A 207 6.08 -14.44 -2.76
CA HIS A 207 6.34 -15.84 -3.09
C HIS A 207 7.82 -16.22 -3.24
N GLU A 208 8.71 -15.45 -2.62
CA GLU A 208 10.13 -15.81 -2.46
C GLU A 208 10.42 -16.17 -1.00
#